data_AF-A0A0Q9THK1-F1
#
_entry.id   AF-A0A0Q9THK1-F1
#
_cell.length_a   1.000
_cell.length_b   1.000
_cell.length_c   1.000
_cell.angle_alpha   90.00
_cell.angle_beta   90.00
_cell.angle_gamma   90.00
#
_symmetry.space_group_name_H-M   'P 1'
#
loop_
_entity.id
_entity.type
_entity.pdbx_description
1 polymer ?
#
loop_
_entity_poly.entity_id
_entity_poly.type
_entity_poly.pdbx_seq_one_letter_code
_entity_poly.pdbx_strand_id
1 'polypeptide(L)'
;MSTWPDAAHGPEATAYAEVPPVGEGAHDKAERASLGELVGDISAGLSTLLRQEVELAKAEARESATRAGKAAGQFGAAALAAWMTLLFLSLAVWEWLSSALESRGWAAIVVMAVWGIVAAVFAMVGRRTTRQIQGMPRTTETAKRVPDALMGNEEAR
;
A
#
# COMPACT_ATOMS: atom_id res chain seq x y z
N MET A 1 -29.75 29.07 43.91
CA MET A 1 -31.00 29.77 44.22
C MET A 1 -31.10 30.96 43.27
N SER A 2 -31.71 30.76 42.10
CA SER A 2 -32.06 31.80 41.13
C SER A 2 -33.09 31.20 40.15
N THR A 3 -34.32 31.35 40.58
CA THR A 3 -35.63 31.31 39.89
C THR A 3 -35.65 31.07 38.37
N TRP A 4 -36.21 29.92 37.99
CA TRP A 4 -36.86 29.73 36.68
C TRP A 4 -38.31 30.25 36.78
N PRO A 5 -38.79 31.13 35.89
CA PRO A 5 -40.20 31.54 35.87
C PRO A 5 -41.06 30.51 35.14
N ASP A 6 -42.14 30.06 35.79
CA ASP A 6 -43.19 29.27 35.18
C ASP A 6 -44.17 30.13 34.34
N ALA A 7 -44.52 29.57 33.18
CA ALA A 7 -45.78 29.65 32.45
C ALA A 7 -46.40 31.02 32.10
N ALA A 8 -46.31 31.36 30.81
CA ALA A 8 -47.43 31.99 30.11
C ALA A 8 -47.69 31.22 28.81
N HIS A 9 -48.78 30.46 28.80
CA HIS A 9 -49.36 29.84 27.62
C HIS A 9 -49.99 30.92 26.72
N GLY A 10 -49.47 31.08 25.51
CA GLY A 10 -50.17 31.70 24.38
C GLY A 10 -50.48 30.63 23.33
N PRO A 11 -51.70 30.57 22.77
CA PRO A 11 -52.05 29.61 21.73
C PRO A 11 -51.55 30.11 20.36
N GLU A 12 -50.26 29.93 20.07
CA GLU A 12 -49.78 29.98 18.67
C GLU A 12 -49.68 28.56 18.13
N ALA A 13 -50.82 28.14 17.58
CA ALA A 13 -50.86 27.10 16.60
C ALA A 13 -50.07 27.53 15.35
N THR A 14 -49.33 26.57 14.82
CA THR A 14 -48.95 26.41 13.40
C THR A 14 -47.94 27.37 12.79
N ALA A 15 -46.68 26.94 12.77
CA ALA A 15 -45.94 26.74 11.52
C ALA A 15 -44.72 25.85 11.83
N TYR A 16 -44.96 24.57 12.07
CA TYR A 16 -43.89 23.59 11.89
C TYR A 16 -43.48 23.69 10.41
N ALA A 17 -42.24 24.14 10.18
CA ALA A 17 -41.65 24.16 8.86
C ALA A 17 -41.92 22.81 8.20
N GLU A 18 -42.64 22.87 7.08
CA GLU A 18 -43.03 21.75 6.25
C GLU A 18 -41.80 20.87 6.01
N VAL A 19 -41.74 19.77 6.75
CA VAL A 19 -40.78 18.70 6.48
C VAL A 19 -41.16 18.23 5.08
N PRO A 20 -40.30 18.39 4.06
CA PRO A 20 -40.62 17.95 2.72
C PRO A 20 -40.99 16.46 2.84
N PRO A 21 -42.08 16.00 2.19
CA PRO A 21 -42.57 14.65 2.37
C PRO A 21 -41.43 13.68 2.12
N VAL A 22 -41.03 12.97 3.17
CA VAL A 22 -40.01 11.93 3.09
C VAL A 22 -40.64 10.78 2.33
N GLY A 23 -40.53 10.82 1.01
CA GLY A 23 -40.64 9.65 0.14
C GLY A 23 -41.99 8.92 0.15
N GLU A 24 -43.12 9.63 0.14
CA GLU A 24 -44.45 9.03 -0.15
C GLU A 24 -44.39 8.13 -1.41
N GLY A 25 -43.58 8.52 -2.40
CA GLY A 25 -43.39 7.76 -3.63
C GLY A 25 -42.55 6.48 -3.55
N ALA A 26 -41.79 6.23 -2.47
CA ALA A 26 -40.98 5.01 -2.36
C ALA A 26 -41.81 3.84 -1.80
N HIS A 27 -42.66 4.11 -0.81
CA HIS A 27 -43.62 3.15 -0.27
C HIS A 27 -44.77 2.87 -1.25
N ASP A 28 -45.31 3.90 -1.91
CA ASP A 28 -46.35 3.71 -2.93
C ASP A 28 -45.84 3.00 -4.19
N LYS A 29 -44.57 3.21 -4.58
CA LYS A 29 -43.96 2.43 -5.66
C LYS A 29 -43.74 0.99 -5.26
N ALA A 30 -43.31 0.70 -4.03
CA ALA A 30 -43.09 -0.67 -3.59
C ALA A 30 -44.39 -1.48 -3.52
N GLU A 31 -45.52 -0.85 -3.16
CA GLU A 31 -46.84 -1.51 -3.18
C GLU A 31 -47.43 -1.73 -4.58
N ARG A 32 -47.01 -0.92 -5.57
CA ARG A 32 -47.49 -1.00 -6.96
C ARG A 32 -46.50 -1.65 -7.94
N ALA A 33 -45.24 -1.80 -7.54
CA ALA A 33 -44.17 -2.37 -8.36
C ALA A 33 -44.34 -3.88 -8.47
N SER A 34 -44.17 -4.38 -9.68
CA SER A 34 -44.17 -5.84 -9.90
C SER A 34 -42.92 -6.46 -9.24
N LEU A 35 -43.00 -7.75 -8.87
CA LEU A 35 -41.84 -8.49 -8.34
C LEU A 35 -40.59 -8.39 -9.24
N GLY A 36 -40.77 -8.26 -10.56
CA GLY A 36 -39.67 -8.06 -11.50
C GLY A 36 -38.98 -6.70 -11.38
N GLU A 37 -39.72 -5.67 -10.98
CA GLU A 37 -39.23 -4.30 -10.81
C GLU A 37 -38.46 -4.16 -9.49
N LEU A 38 -38.94 -4.78 -8.41
CA LEU A 38 -38.20 -4.88 -7.13
C LEU A 38 -36.87 -5.64 -7.28
N VAL A 39 -36.87 -6.75 -8.02
CA VAL A 39 -35.64 -7.52 -8.27
C VAL A 39 -34.67 -6.73 -9.16
N GLY A 40 -35.18 -5.95 -10.11
CA GLY A 40 -34.39 -5.01 -10.90
C GLY A 40 -33.70 -3.95 -10.04
N ASP A 41 -34.44 -3.30 -9.13
CA ASP A 41 -33.92 -2.26 -8.25
C ASP A 41 -32.87 -2.78 -7.27
N ILE A 42 -33.08 -3.97 -6.68
CA ILE A 42 -32.09 -4.61 -5.80
C ILE A 42 -30.82 -4.98 -6.60
N SER A 43 -30.98 -5.51 -7.81
CA SER A 43 -29.85 -5.87 -8.67
C SER A 43 -29.03 -4.64 -9.09
N ALA A 44 -29.70 -3.52 -9.36
CA ALA A 44 -29.05 -2.24 -9.65
C ALA A 44 -28.33 -1.67 -8.42
N GLY A 45 -28.93 -1.78 -7.23
CA GLY A 45 -28.30 -1.41 -5.96
C GLY A 45 -27.03 -2.22 -5.67
N LEU A 46 -27.09 -3.54 -5.81
CA LEU A 46 -25.93 -4.42 -5.64
C LEU A 46 -24.83 -4.13 -6.67
N SER A 47 -25.21 -3.90 -7.92
CA SER A 47 -24.26 -3.50 -8.98
C SER A 47 -23.55 -2.19 -8.65
N THR A 48 -24.26 -1.27 -7.99
CA THR A 48 -23.71 0.01 -7.55
C THR A 48 -22.70 -0.18 -6.41
N LEU A 49 -23.00 -1.02 -5.42
CA LEU A 49 -22.08 -1.33 -4.32
C LEU A 49 -20.81 -2.03 -4.81
N LEU A 50 -20.95 -3.06 -5.66
CA LEU A 50 -19.80 -3.76 -6.23
C LEU A 50 -18.88 -2.81 -7.00
N ARG A 51 -19.46 -1.90 -7.79
CA ARG A 51 -18.69 -0.88 -8.49
C ARG A 51 -18.00 0.09 -7.53
N GLN A 52 -18.63 0.43 -6.41
CA GLN A 52 -18.01 1.27 -5.37
C GLN A 52 -16.86 0.55 -4.66
N GLU A 53 -17.00 -0.73 -4.31
CA GLU A 53 -15.91 -1.51 -3.72
C GLU A 53 -14.73 -1.64 -4.68
N VAL A 54 -14.98 -1.86 -5.97
CA VAL A 54 -13.93 -1.89 -7.00
C VAL A 54 -13.24 -0.53 -7.12
N GLU A 55 -13.99 0.57 -7.16
CA GLU A 55 -13.40 1.91 -7.22
C GLU A 55 -12.61 2.26 -5.94
N LEU A 56 -13.07 1.81 -4.77
CA LEU A 56 -12.36 1.97 -3.51
C LEU A 56 -11.06 1.16 -3.49
N ALA A 57 -11.13 -0.14 -3.84
CA ALA A 57 -9.96 -1.01 -3.93
C ALA A 57 -8.93 -0.48 -4.94
N LYS A 58 -9.41 0.08 -6.06
CA LYS A 58 -8.57 0.74 -7.05
C LYS A 58 -7.93 2.01 -6.49
N ALA A 59 -8.66 2.82 -5.72
CA ALA A 59 -8.11 4.00 -5.06
C ALA A 59 -7.04 3.63 -4.03
N GLU A 60 -7.29 2.63 -3.19
CA GLU A 60 -6.33 2.14 -2.19
C GLU A 60 -5.10 1.49 -2.83
N ALA A 61 -5.29 0.73 -3.91
CA ALA A 61 -4.19 0.18 -4.69
C ALA A 61 -3.34 1.29 -5.33
N ARG A 62 -3.96 2.34 -5.87
CA ARG A 62 -3.24 3.50 -6.44
C ARG A 62 -2.48 4.27 -5.38
N GLU A 63 -3.08 4.49 -4.21
CA GLU A 63 -2.41 5.13 -3.08
C GLU A 63 -1.21 4.30 -2.61
N SER A 64 -1.41 2.99 -2.43
CA SER A 64 -0.37 2.04 -2.08
C SER A 64 0.78 2.06 -3.10
N ALA A 65 0.47 2.03 -4.39
CA ALA A 65 1.45 2.11 -5.46
C ALA A 65 2.22 3.45 -5.45
N THR A 66 1.52 4.55 -5.17
CA THR A 66 2.15 5.89 -5.08
C THR A 66 3.09 5.97 -3.89
N ARG A 67 2.67 5.49 -2.72
CA ARG A 67 3.49 5.45 -1.50
C ARG A 67 4.71 4.54 -1.70
N ALA A 68 4.51 3.36 -2.26
CA ALA A 68 5.60 2.43 -2.60
C ALA A 68 6.57 3.04 -3.62
N GLY A 69 6.05 3.69 -4.67
CA GLY A 69 6.87 4.39 -5.68
C GLY A 69 7.68 5.53 -5.10
N LYS A 70 7.10 6.33 -4.21
CA LYS A 70 7.82 7.39 -3.48
C LYS A 70 8.92 6.81 -2.60
N ALA A 71 8.61 5.77 -1.83
CA ALA A 71 9.60 5.10 -0.99
C ALA A 71 10.75 4.52 -1.83
N ALA A 72 10.44 3.83 -2.93
CA ALA A 72 11.44 3.32 -3.87
C ALA A 72 12.31 4.44 -4.44
N GLY A 73 11.72 5.58 -4.83
CA GLY A 73 12.46 6.76 -5.28
C GLY A 73 13.39 7.33 -4.20
N GLN A 74 12.91 7.44 -2.95
CA GLN A 74 13.70 7.92 -1.83
C GLN A 74 14.87 6.98 -1.50
N PHE A 75 14.65 5.66 -1.47
CA PHE A 75 15.71 4.69 -1.25
C PHE A 75 16.70 4.65 -2.43
N GLY A 76 16.23 4.80 -3.67
CA GLY A 76 17.10 4.94 -4.84
C GLY A 76 18.01 6.16 -4.75
N ALA A 77 17.44 7.33 -4.41
CA ALA A 77 18.21 8.55 -4.20
C ALA A 77 19.21 8.42 -3.03
N ALA A 78 18.78 7.83 -1.91
CA ALA A 78 19.65 7.59 -0.76
C ALA A 78 20.81 6.64 -1.11
N ALA A 79 20.56 5.58 -1.89
CA ALA A 79 21.59 4.67 -2.35
C ALA A 79 22.62 5.37 -3.26
N LEU A 80 22.14 6.21 -4.20
CA LEU A 80 23.03 7.01 -5.05
C LEU A 80 23.85 8.02 -4.25
N ALA A 81 23.22 8.73 -3.31
CA ALA A 81 23.90 9.67 -2.44
C ALA A 81 24.98 8.97 -1.60
N ALA A 82 24.65 7.83 -0.98
CA ALA A 82 25.62 7.03 -0.23
C ALA A 82 26.78 6.54 -1.11
N TRP A 83 26.50 6.12 -2.35
CA TRP A 83 27.53 5.73 -3.31
C TRP A 83 28.47 6.90 -3.64
N MET A 84 27.92 8.09 -3.92
CA MET A 84 28.71 9.30 -4.16
C MET A 84 29.54 9.70 -2.94
N THR A 85 28.97 9.64 -1.74
CA THR A 85 29.69 9.90 -0.49
C THR A 85 30.87 8.95 -0.34
N LEU A 86 30.68 7.64 -0.57
CA LEU A 86 31.75 6.66 -0.47
C LEU A 86 32.84 6.86 -1.53
N LEU A 87 32.47 7.27 -2.74
CA LEU A 87 33.42 7.64 -3.79
C LEU A 87 34.30 8.83 -3.37
N PHE A 88 33.68 9.94 -2.96
CA PHE A 88 34.43 11.13 -2.53
C PHE A 88 35.25 10.88 -1.26
N LEU A 89 34.71 10.10 -0.31
CA LEU A 89 35.45 9.67 0.87
C LEU A 89 36.69 8.85 0.48
N SER A 90 36.57 7.96 -0.51
CA SER A 90 37.71 7.17 -1.00
C SER A 90 38.79 8.04 -1.63
N LEU A 91 38.40 9.03 -2.43
CA LEU A 91 39.33 9.99 -3.02
C LEU A 91 40.01 10.85 -1.94
N ALA A 92 39.25 11.33 -0.96
CA ALA A 92 39.78 12.11 0.14
C ALA A 92 40.79 11.30 0.98
N VAL A 93 40.46 10.05 1.31
CA VAL A 93 41.37 9.15 2.03
C VAL A 93 42.61 8.83 1.20
N TRP A 94 42.45 8.58 -0.11
CA TRP A 94 43.58 8.35 -1.00
C TRP A 94 44.53 9.54 -1.01
N GLU A 95 44.04 10.75 -1.24
CA GLU A 95 44.87 11.96 -1.32
C GLU A 95 45.53 12.27 0.03
N TRP A 96 44.79 12.16 1.13
CA TRP A 96 45.35 12.28 2.47
C TRP A 96 46.48 11.26 2.71
N LEU A 97 46.24 9.99 2.39
CA LEU A 97 47.23 8.92 2.61
C LEU A 97 48.42 9.04 1.65
N SER A 98 48.22 9.56 0.44
CA SER A 98 49.30 9.84 -0.51
C SER A 98 50.26 10.87 0.04
N SER A 99 49.75 11.89 0.73
CA SER A 99 50.58 12.90 1.40
C SER A 99 51.30 12.33 2.62
N ALA A 100 50.64 11.46 3.41
CA ALA A 100 51.19 10.87 4.62
C ALA A 100 52.26 9.78 4.34
N LEU A 101 52.11 9.02 3.26
CA LEU A 101 53.04 7.96 2.86
C LEU A 101 54.08 8.42 1.84
N GLU A 102 54.04 9.70 1.42
CA GLU A 102 54.88 10.27 0.35
C GLU A 102 54.82 9.45 -0.96
N SER A 103 53.75 8.66 -1.15
CA SER A 103 53.60 7.74 -2.28
C SER A 103 52.13 7.48 -2.61
N ARG A 104 51.72 7.87 -3.81
CA ARG A 104 50.36 7.63 -4.32
C ARG A 104 50.07 6.15 -4.56
N GLY A 105 51.09 5.36 -4.91
CA GLY A 105 50.95 3.93 -5.20
C GLY A 105 50.61 3.12 -3.95
N TRP A 106 51.31 3.36 -2.85
CA TRP A 106 51.02 2.69 -1.58
C TRP A 106 49.66 3.10 -1.00
N ALA A 107 49.29 4.38 -1.13
CA ALA A 107 47.96 4.85 -0.75
C ALA A 107 46.85 4.11 -1.53
N ALA A 108 47.03 3.94 -2.85
CA ALA A 108 46.10 3.18 -3.69
C ALA A 108 45.90 1.74 -3.22
N ILE A 109 47.00 1.04 -2.89
CA ILE A 109 46.96 -0.35 -2.42
C ILE A 109 46.21 -0.46 -1.10
N VAL A 110 46.41 0.48 -0.18
CA VAL A 110 45.69 0.49 1.11
C VAL A 110 44.20 0.72 0.90
N VAL A 111 43.81 1.71 0.10
CA VAL A 111 42.39 1.98 -0.21
C VAL A 111 41.74 0.78 -0.92
N MET A 112 42.46 0.16 -1.86
CA MET A 112 42.03 -1.08 -2.52
C MET A 112 41.82 -2.22 -1.52
N ALA A 113 42.76 -2.43 -0.59
CA ALA A 113 42.65 -3.47 0.42
C ALA A 113 41.42 -3.27 1.33
N VAL A 114 41.14 -2.03 1.75
CA VAL A 114 39.95 -1.68 2.52
C VAL A 114 38.67 -2.04 1.76
N TRP A 115 38.55 -1.62 0.51
CA TRP A 115 37.39 -1.95 -0.33
C TRP A 115 37.27 -3.45 -0.62
N GLY A 116 38.39 -4.15 -0.76
CA GLY A 116 38.41 -5.61 -0.88
C GLY A 116 37.81 -6.32 0.34
N ILE A 117 38.13 -5.85 1.54
CA ILE A 117 37.54 -6.37 2.78
C ILE A 117 36.04 -6.09 2.83
N VAL A 118 35.61 -4.86 2.52
CA VAL A 118 34.19 -4.49 2.47
C VAL A 118 33.42 -5.37 1.48
N ALA A 119 33.98 -5.59 0.28
CA ALA A 119 33.39 -6.45 -0.73
C ALA A 119 33.29 -7.91 -0.27
N ALA A 120 34.33 -8.44 0.40
CA ALA A 120 34.32 -9.78 0.96
C ALA A 120 33.22 -9.94 2.02
N VAL A 121 33.05 -8.95 2.91
CA VAL A 121 31.97 -8.94 3.91
C VAL A 121 30.60 -8.94 3.25
N PHE A 122 30.35 -8.07 2.28
CA PHE A 122 29.07 -8.06 1.56
C PHE A 122 28.80 -9.37 0.81
N ALA A 123 29.81 -9.95 0.17
CA ALA A 123 29.67 -11.25 -0.50
C ALA A 123 29.31 -12.37 0.50
N MET A 124 29.90 -12.36 1.69
CA MET A 124 29.58 -13.33 2.74
C MET A 124 28.15 -13.15 3.28
N VAL A 125 27.74 -11.91 3.58
CA VAL A 125 26.40 -11.60 4.06
C VAL A 125 25.36 -11.95 3.00
N GLY A 126 25.55 -11.52 1.76
CA GLY A 126 24.65 -11.82 0.65
C GLY A 126 24.49 -13.32 0.42
N ARG A 127 25.59 -14.09 0.48
CA ARG A 127 25.53 -15.55 0.41
C ARG A 127 24.71 -16.17 1.55
N ARG A 128 24.82 -15.65 2.77
CA ARG A 128 24.01 -16.14 3.92
C ARG A 128 22.53 -15.84 3.71
N THR A 129 22.18 -14.63 3.30
CA THR A 129 20.79 -14.22 3.04
C THR A 129 20.16 -15.07 1.93
N THR A 130 20.85 -15.25 0.80
CA THR A 130 20.31 -16.07 -0.31
C THR A 130 20.10 -17.52 0.09
N ARG A 131 20.99 -18.10 0.91
CA ARG A 131 20.83 -19.47 1.43
C ARG A 131 19.63 -19.60 2.37
N GLN A 132 19.33 -18.59 3.18
CA GLN A 132 18.15 -18.58 4.04
C GLN A 132 16.86 -18.53 3.23
N ILE A 133 16.82 -17.74 2.14
CA ILE A 133 15.65 -17.64 1.26
C ILE A 133 15.40 -18.96 0.51
N GLN A 134 16.44 -19.63 0.03
CA GLN A 134 16.32 -20.95 -0.63
C GLN A 134 15.87 -22.07 0.33
N GLY A 135 15.99 -21.87 1.65
CA GLY A 135 15.55 -22.81 2.68
C GLY A 135 14.04 -22.83 2.96
N MET A 136 13.19 -22.17 2.17
CA MET A 136 11.72 -22.21 2.30
C MET A 136 11.02 -23.07 1.21
N PRO A 137 11.19 -24.41 1.18
CA PRO A 137 10.51 -25.28 0.21
C PRO A 137 8.99 -25.39 0.40
N ARG A 138 8.44 -25.02 1.57
CA ARG A 138 7.02 -25.24 1.91
C ARG A 138 6.02 -24.30 1.21
N THR A 139 6.45 -23.09 0.83
CA THR A 139 5.59 -22.11 0.15
C THR A 139 5.49 -22.36 -1.36
N THR A 140 6.54 -22.92 -1.97
CA THR A 140 6.52 -23.30 -3.40
C THR A 140 5.76 -24.61 -3.65
N GLU A 141 5.80 -25.58 -2.72
CA GLU A 141 4.96 -26.78 -2.81
C GLU A 141 3.46 -26.48 -2.70
N THR A 142 3.06 -25.55 -1.83
CA THR A 142 1.66 -25.15 -1.68
C THR A 142 1.17 -24.41 -2.92
N ALA A 143 1.97 -23.49 -3.49
CA ALA A 143 1.66 -22.81 -4.74
C ALA A 143 1.61 -23.75 -5.97
N LYS A 144 2.46 -24.79 -5.99
CA LYS A 144 2.48 -25.83 -7.04
C LYS A 144 1.34 -26.85 -6.93
N ARG A 145 0.61 -26.93 -5.81
CA ARG A 145 -0.59 -27.78 -5.66
C ARG A 145 -1.90 -27.10 -6.07
N VAL A 146 -1.92 -25.79 -6.25
CA VAL A 146 -3.10 -25.04 -6.72
C VAL A 146 -3.47 -25.27 -8.21
N PRO A 147 -2.55 -25.57 -9.17
CA PRO A 147 -2.96 -25.85 -10.55
C PRO A 147 -3.79 -27.13 -10.71
N ASP A 148 -3.54 -28.18 -9.92
CA ASP A 148 -4.30 -29.44 -10.03
C ASP A 148 -5.77 -29.29 -9.60
N ALA A 149 -6.07 -28.33 -8.72
CA ALA A 149 -7.45 -28.01 -8.33
C ALA A 149 -8.20 -27.18 -9.39
N LEU A 150 -7.50 -26.55 -10.34
CA LEU A 150 -8.09 -25.75 -11.41
C LEU A 150 -8.16 -26.49 -12.76
N MET A 151 -7.48 -27.63 -12.91
CA MET A 151 -7.50 -28.47 -14.14
C MET A 151 -8.20 -29.83 -13.96
N GLY A 152 -8.88 -30.07 -12.84
CA GLY A 152 -9.49 -31.36 -12.52
C GLY A 152 -11.02 -31.36 -12.52
N ASN A 153 -11.67 -31.19 -13.67
CA ASN A 153 -12.93 -31.86 -14.03
C ASN A 153 -13.33 -31.57 -15.47
N GLU A 154 -12.75 -32.31 -16.43
CA GLU A 154 -13.50 -32.68 -17.62
C GLU A 154 -13.95 -34.13 -17.41
N GLU A 155 -15.26 -34.24 -17.24
CA GLU A 155 -16.03 -35.43 -16.90
C GLU A 155 -15.80 -36.51 -17.96
N ALA A 156 -15.15 -37.60 -17.56
CA ALA A 156 -15.25 -38.88 -18.26
C ALA A 156 -16.18 -39.79 -17.46
N ARG A 157 -17.50 -39.59 -17.56
CA ARG A 157 -18.47 -40.70 -17.64
C ARG A 157 -19.86 -40.27 -18.08
#